data_AF-A0A654BC00-F1
#
_entry.id   AF-A0A654BC00-F1
#
_cell.length_a   1.000
_cell.length_b   1.000
_cell.length_c   1.000
_cell.angle_alpha   90.00
_cell.angle_beta   90.00
_cell.angle_gamma   90.00
#
_symmetry.space_group_name_H-M   'P 1'
#
loop_
_entity.id
_entity.type
_entity.pdbx_description
1 polymer ?
#
loop_
_entity_poly.entity_id
_entity_poly.type
_entity_poly.pdbx_seq_one_letter_code
_entity_poly.pdbx_strand_id
1 'polypeptide(L)'
;MLSRYKLRHTTAGLLDKFIGRNNNYEWYWALGVLYTEARAAANRVEFDLLAGTAQPATPACASLARTWASYLKQALHRHAASPEDLAVARLSVTFGLPAVPKRPGYIEYGDPFLCTLHLASHDGRACVRERTEHCVPHEEFGSPWHR
;
A
#
# COMPACT_ATOMS: atom_id res chain seq x y z
N MET A 1 0.14 -1.04 -25.56
CA MET A 1 1.51 -0.78 -25.04
C MET A 1 1.49 0.33 -24.00
N LEU A 2 1.90 0.00 -22.78
CA LEU A 2 1.90 0.92 -21.65
C LEU A 2 3.12 1.86 -21.70
N SER A 3 2.88 3.17 -21.77
CA SER A 3 3.95 4.17 -21.82
C SER A 3 4.50 4.47 -20.42
N ARG A 4 5.74 5.00 -20.35
CA ARG A 4 6.34 5.45 -19.07
C ARG A 4 5.48 6.51 -18.36
N TYR A 5 4.84 7.38 -19.14
CA TYR A 5 3.93 8.39 -18.60
C TYR A 5 2.71 7.75 -17.91
N LYS A 6 2.06 6.79 -18.58
CA LYS A 6 0.91 6.06 -18.02
C LYS A 6 1.31 5.28 -16.76
N LEU A 7 2.47 4.62 -16.77
CA LEU A 7 3.01 3.95 -15.58
C LEU A 7 3.20 4.92 -14.41
N ARG A 8 3.90 6.05 -14.63
CA ARG A 8 4.13 7.05 -13.57
C ARG A 8 2.82 7.60 -13.00
N HIS A 9 1.86 7.92 -13.86
CA HIS A 9 0.57 8.47 -13.44
C HIS A 9 -0.26 7.43 -12.65
N THR A 10 -0.33 6.19 -13.15
CA THR A 10 -0.99 5.06 -12.47
C THR A 10 -0.37 4.81 -11.11
N THR A 11 0.97 4.75 -11.04
CA THR A 11 1.72 4.49 -9.81
C THR A 11 1.49 5.61 -8.78
N ALA A 12 1.51 6.87 -9.20
CA ALA A 12 1.23 8.01 -8.32
C ALA A 12 -0.18 7.95 -7.73
N GLY A 13 -1.20 7.82 -8.59
CA GLY A 13 -2.59 7.82 -8.14
C GLY A 13 -2.94 6.63 -7.25
N LEU A 14 -2.43 5.43 -7.55
CA LEU A 14 -2.66 4.25 -6.70
C LEU A 14 -1.97 4.38 -5.35
N LEU A 15 -0.70 4.80 -5.32
CA LEU A 15 0.05 4.92 -4.07
C LEU A 15 -0.55 5.99 -3.16
N ASP A 16 -0.92 7.15 -3.71
CA ASP A 16 -1.55 8.24 -2.94
C ASP A 16 -2.91 7.81 -2.40
N LYS A 17 -3.70 7.05 -3.18
CA LYS A 17 -4.96 6.48 -2.71
C LYS A 17 -4.74 5.44 -1.60
N PHE A 18 -3.73 4.59 -1.71
CA PHE A 18 -3.43 3.52 -0.74
C PHE A 18 -3.07 4.08 0.62
N ILE A 19 -2.27 5.13 0.64
CA ILE A 19 -1.79 5.77 1.86
C ILE A 19 -2.86 6.69 2.47
N GLY A 20 -3.83 7.12 1.66
CA GLY A 20 -4.90 8.01 2.10
C GLY A 20 -5.69 7.48 3.30
N ARG A 21 -6.21 8.42 4.11
CA ARG A 21 -7.05 8.11 5.28
C ARG A 21 -8.38 7.43 4.94
N ASN A 22 -8.76 7.41 3.67
CA ASN A 22 -9.97 6.75 3.19
C ASN A 22 -9.75 5.27 2.81
N ASN A 23 -8.54 4.73 2.99
CA ASN A 23 -8.26 3.31 2.84
C ASN A 23 -8.61 2.58 4.13
N ASN A 24 -9.81 2.00 4.22
CA ASN A 24 -10.33 1.38 5.42
C ASN A 24 -10.51 -0.14 5.27
N TYR A 25 -10.33 -0.86 6.37
CA TYR A 25 -10.69 -2.27 6.55
C TYR A 25 -11.51 -2.38 7.83
N GLU A 26 -12.76 -2.84 7.73
CA GLU A 26 -13.68 -3.00 8.88
C GLU A 26 -13.66 -1.79 9.83
N TRP A 27 -13.87 -0.58 9.29
CA TRP A 27 -13.92 0.69 10.03
C TRP A 27 -12.58 1.22 10.57
N TYR A 28 -11.53 0.42 10.51
CA TYR A 28 -10.17 0.85 10.84
C TYR A 28 -9.46 1.38 9.60
N TRP A 29 -8.52 2.29 9.83
CA TRP A 29 -7.58 2.66 8.79
C TRP A 29 -6.72 1.44 8.43
N ALA A 30 -6.75 1.03 7.16
CA ALA A 30 -6.16 -0.22 6.70
C ALA A 30 -4.67 -0.32 7.01
N LEU A 31 -3.92 0.79 6.98
CA LEU A 31 -2.49 0.77 7.30
C LEU A 31 -2.20 0.41 8.77
N GLY A 32 -3.07 0.79 9.70
CA GLY A 32 -2.95 0.37 11.10
C GLY A 32 -3.25 -1.12 11.28
N VAL A 33 -4.20 -1.65 10.50
CA VAL A 33 -4.49 -3.09 10.46
C VAL A 33 -3.28 -3.84 9.90
N LEU A 34 -2.79 -3.43 8.73
CA LEU A 34 -1.61 -4.02 8.11
C LEU A 34 -0.37 -3.98 9.01
N TYR A 35 -0.22 -2.93 9.81
CA TYR A 35 0.89 -2.88 10.77
C TYR A 35 0.76 -4.00 11.81
N THR A 36 -0.42 -4.20 12.41
CA THR A 36 -0.65 -5.32 13.32
C THR A 36 -0.31 -6.66 12.64
N GLU A 37 -0.84 -6.91 11.45
CA GLU A 37 -0.63 -8.15 10.70
C GLU A 37 0.86 -8.39 10.36
N ALA A 38 1.59 -7.31 10.07
CA ALA A 38 3.00 -7.37 9.68
C ALA A 38 3.93 -7.79 10.82
N ARG A 39 3.54 -7.65 12.09
CA ARG A 39 4.38 -7.99 13.25
C ARG A 39 4.81 -9.45 13.25
N ALA A 40 3.95 -10.34 12.77
CA ALA A 40 4.25 -11.77 12.60
C ALA A 40 5.09 -12.08 11.34
N ALA A 41 5.29 -11.11 10.46
CA ALA A 41 5.89 -11.26 9.13
C ALA A 41 7.07 -10.30 8.91
N ALA A 42 7.95 -10.20 9.92
CA ALA A 42 9.14 -9.35 9.88
C ALA A 42 8.85 -7.88 9.53
N ASN A 43 7.72 -7.36 10.04
CA ASN A 43 7.24 -6.00 9.81
C ASN A 43 7.02 -5.66 8.33
N ARG A 44 6.72 -6.64 7.47
CA ARG A 44 6.47 -6.42 6.05
C ARG A 44 5.16 -7.04 5.59
N VAL A 45 4.44 -6.31 4.74
CA VAL A 45 3.32 -6.84 3.94
C VAL A 45 3.64 -6.61 2.47
N GLU A 46 3.38 -7.62 1.64
CA GLU A 46 3.49 -7.56 0.20
C GLU A 46 2.17 -7.98 -0.45
N PHE A 47 1.76 -7.24 -1.47
CA PHE A 47 0.62 -7.54 -2.31
C PHE A 47 1.10 -7.79 -3.74
N ASP A 48 0.69 -8.92 -4.29
CA ASP A 48 0.68 -9.15 -5.72
C ASP A 48 -0.67 -8.67 -6.26
N LEU A 49 -0.67 -7.52 -6.94
CA LEU A 49 -1.89 -6.90 -7.45
C LEU A 49 -2.38 -7.54 -8.76
N LEU A 50 -1.55 -8.34 -9.44
CA LEU A 50 -1.98 -9.10 -10.61
C LEU A 50 -2.74 -10.36 -10.15
N ALA A 51 -2.19 -11.05 -9.15
CA ALA A 51 -2.82 -12.23 -8.56
C ALA A 51 -3.92 -11.91 -7.54
N GLY A 52 -3.95 -10.69 -7.00
CA GLY A 52 -4.86 -10.31 -5.91
C GLY A 52 -4.56 -11.06 -4.61
N THR A 53 -3.28 -11.35 -4.36
CA THR A 53 -2.81 -12.10 -3.18
C THR A 53 -1.89 -11.25 -2.31
N ALA A 54 -1.71 -11.66 -1.05
CA ALA A 54 -0.84 -10.97 -0.10
C ALA A 54 0.03 -11.94 0.70
N GLN A 55 1.12 -11.40 1.24
CA GLN A 55 1.98 -12.01 2.24
C GLN A 55 2.18 -11.00 3.38
N PRO A 56 1.87 -11.31 4.65
CA PRO A 56 1.24 -12.57 5.10
C PRO A 56 -0.19 -12.72 4.55
N ALA A 57 -0.64 -13.98 4.39
CA ALA A 57 -1.96 -14.29 3.83
C ALA A 57 -3.09 -14.24 4.88
N THR A 58 -3.07 -13.25 5.77
CA THR A 58 -4.12 -13.08 6.78
C THR A 58 -5.42 -12.56 6.14
N PRO A 59 -6.59 -12.72 6.81
CA PRO A 59 -7.88 -12.30 6.22
C PRO A 59 -7.90 -10.84 5.77
N ALA A 60 -7.35 -9.93 6.59
CA ALA A 60 -7.26 -8.52 6.27
C ALA A 60 -6.36 -8.26 5.05
N CYS A 61 -5.16 -8.85 5.04
CA CYS A 61 -4.22 -8.73 3.93
C CYS A 61 -4.81 -9.27 2.62
N ALA A 62 -5.44 -10.45 2.65
CA ALA A 62 -6.07 -11.05 1.48
C ALA A 62 -7.24 -10.20 0.95
N SER A 63 -8.05 -9.63 1.84
CA SER A 63 -9.15 -8.73 1.45
C SER A 63 -8.65 -7.45 0.78
N LEU A 64 -7.62 -6.83 1.37
CA LEU A 64 -6.98 -5.64 0.81
C LEU A 64 -6.31 -5.97 -0.52
N ALA A 65 -5.67 -7.13 -0.68
CA ALA A 65 -5.06 -7.54 -1.95
C ALA A 65 -6.06 -7.55 -3.11
N ARG A 66 -7.23 -8.17 -2.92
CA ARG A 66 -8.31 -8.21 -3.93
C ARG A 66 -8.86 -6.82 -4.23
N THR A 67 -8.99 -6.00 -3.19
CA THR A 67 -9.46 -4.60 -3.32
C THR A 67 -8.49 -3.78 -4.17
N TRP A 68 -7.19 -3.87 -3.88
CA TRP A 68 -6.15 -3.12 -4.57
C TRP A 68 -5.86 -3.65 -5.97
N ALA A 69 -6.01 -4.96 -6.21
CA ALA A 69 -6.04 -5.53 -7.56
C ALA A 69 -7.20 -4.94 -8.39
N SER A 70 -8.37 -4.74 -7.79
CA SER A 70 -9.51 -4.11 -8.46
C SER A 70 -9.26 -2.63 -8.77
N TYR A 71 -8.64 -1.89 -7.85
CA TYR A 71 -8.25 -0.50 -8.11
C TYR A 71 -7.15 -0.38 -9.17
N LEU A 72 -6.20 -1.31 -9.23
CA LEU A 72 -5.22 -1.37 -10.32
C LEU A 72 -5.92 -1.52 -11.67
N LYS A 73 -6.84 -2.49 -11.79
CA LYS A 73 -7.64 -2.70 -13.01
C LYS A 73 -8.34 -1.41 -13.46
N GLN A 74 -9.02 -0.73 -12.54
CA GLN A 74 -9.69 0.54 -12.82
C GLN A 74 -8.71 1.64 -13.24
N ALA A 75 -7.55 1.73 -12.59
CA ALA A 75 -6.55 2.73 -12.92
C ALA A 75 -5.93 2.53 -14.30
N LEU A 76 -5.63 1.28 -14.68
CA LEU A 76 -5.14 0.93 -16.01
C LEU A 76 -6.19 1.22 -17.08
N HIS A 77 -7.46 0.88 -16.82
CA HIS A 77 -8.56 1.13 -17.75
C HIS A 77 -8.72 2.62 -18.10
N ARG A 78 -8.54 3.53 -17.13
CA ARG A 78 -8.53 4.99 -17.38
C ARG A 78 -7.44 5.44 -18.36
N HIS A 79 -6.42 4.62 -18.60
CA HIS A 79 -5.35 4.87 -19.55
C HIS A 79 -5.41 3.95 -20.79
N ALA A 80 -6.54 3.29 -21.04
CA ALA A 80 -6.71 2.29 -22.09
C ALA A 80 -5.60 1.23 -22.05
N ALA A 81 -5.39 0.66 -20.86
CA ALA A 81 -4.46 -0.43 -20.60
C ALA A 81 -5.14 -1.54 -19.78
N SER A 82 -4.55 -2.74 -19.84
CA SER A 82 -5.00 -3.94 -19.15
C SER A 82 -3.95 -4.42 -18.14
N PRO A 83 -4.31 -5.15 -17.06
CA PRO A 83 -3.34 -5.85 -16.23
C PRO A 83 -2.39 -6.77 -17.02
N GLU A 84 -2.83 -7.32 -18.15
CA GLU A 84 -1.99 -8.15 -19.05
C GLU A 84 -0.86 -7.36 -19.72
N ASP A 85 -0.91 -6.03 -19.73
CA ASP A 85 0.21 -5.20 -20.17
C ASP A 85 1.36 -5.16 -19.14
N LEU A 86 1.14 -5.68 -17.92
CA LEU A 86 2.09 -5.66 -16.82
C LEU A 86 2.70 -7.04 -16.56
N ALA A 87 4.02 -7.09 -16.45
CA ALA A 87 4.77 -8.22 -15.93
C ALA A 87 4.84 -8.22 -14.39
N VAL A 88 4.78 -7.03 -13.76
CA VAL A 88 4.85 -6.86 -12.31
C VAL A 88 3.86 -5.80 -11.88
N ALA A 89 3.08 -6.10 -10.84
CA ALA A 89 2.38 -5.10 -10.06
C ALA A 89 2.46 -5.47 -8.57
N ARG A 90 3.49 -4.94 -7.90
CA ARG A 90 3.77 -5.25 -6.48
C ARG A 90 3.61 -3.99 -5.64
N LEU A 91 2.79 -4.09 -4.60
CA LEU A 91 2.70 -3.09 -3.54
C LEU A 91 3.28 -3.70 -2.28
N SER A 92 4.17 -3.00 -1.59
CA SER A 92 4.73 -3.46 -0.32
C SER A 92 4.71 -2.36 0.71
N VAL A 93 4.54 -2.75 1.97
CA VAL A 93 4.59 -1.87 3.13
C VAL A 93 5.59 -2.44 4.11
N THR A 94 6.55 -1.63 4.51
CA THR A 94 7.56 -1.98 5.52
C THR A 94 7.37 -1.08 6.72
N PHE A 95 7.13 -1.68 7.88
CA PHE A 95 6.96 -1.02 9.17
C PHE A 95 8.22 -1.16 10.03
N GLY A 96 8.24 -0.48 11.17
CA GLY A 96 9.36 -0.55 12.11
C GLY A 96 10.64 0.08 11.55
N LEU A 97 10.50 1.12 10.73
CA LEU A 97 11.66 1.88 10.24
C LEU A 97 12.28 2.68 11.40
N PRO A 98 13.59 3.00 11.32
CA PRO A 98 14.21 3.89 12.29
C PRO A 98 13.45 5.21 12.38
N ALA A 99 13.34 5.75 13.60
CA ALA A 99 12.72 7.05 13.81
C ALA A 99 13.42 8.13 12.98
N VAL A 100 12.64 8.86 12.18
CA VAL A 100 13.13 10.00 11.41
C VAL A 100 12.96 11.26 12.28
N PRO A 101 13.92 12.19 12.30
CA PRO A 101 13.74 13.46 13.00
C PRO A 101 12.49 14.17 12.49
N LYS A 102 11.53 14.41 13.39
CA LYS A 102 10.28 15.08 13.03
C LYS A 102 10.60 16.49 12.54
N ARG A 103 9.91 16.90 11.47
CA ARG A 103 10.03 18.28 10.98
C ARG A 103 9.49 19.25 12.04
N PRO A 104 10.19 20.36 12.33
CA PRO A 104 9.68 21.36 13.26
C PRO A 104 8.25 21.81 12.86
N GLY A 105 7.30 21.72 13.80
CA GLY A 105 5.92 22.14 13.57
C GLY A 105 4.95 21.07 13.04
N TYR A 106 5.41 19.83 12.77
CA TYR A 106 4.54 18.72 12.39
C TYR A 106 4.42 17.68 13.52
N ILE A 107 3.18 17.40 13.93
CA ILE A 107 2.87 16.29 14.84
C ILE A 107 2.71 15.02 13.99
N GLU A 108 3.83 14.34 13.74
CA GLU A 108 3.82 12.99 13.19
C GLU A 108 3.48 12.01 14.33
N TYR A 109 2.35 11.33 14.23
CA TYR A 109 1.86 10.37 15.23
C TYR A 109 1.99 8.94 14.71
N GLY A 110 2.54 8.07 15.56
CA GLY A 110 2.86 6.67 15.22
C GLY A 110 4.27 6.48 14.68
N ASP A 111 4.56 5.24 14.31
CA ASP A 111 5.85 4.82 13.78
C ASP A 111 5.92 5.01 12.26
N PRO A 112 7.12 5.31 11.72
CA PRO A 112 7.31 5.44 10.29
C PRO A 112 7.14 4.10 9.57
N PHE A 113 6.49 4.15 8.40
CA PHE A 113 6.41 3.05 7.45
C PHE A 113 6.73 3.53 6.03
N LEU A 114 7.23 2.62 5.20
CA LEU A 114 7.52 2.84 3.79
C LEU A 114 6.57 2.03 2.94
N CYS A 115 5.78 2.72 2.11
CA CYS A 115 5.02 2.10 1.03
C CYS A 115 5.77 2.21 -0.28
N THR A 116 5.93 1.07 -0.96
CA THR A 116 6.57 0.97 -2.27
C THR A 116 5.62 0.32 -3.27
N LEU A 117 5.32 1.01 -4.37
CA LEU A 117 4.57 0.46 -5.50
C LEU A 117 5.48 0.31 -6.71
N HIS A 118 5.58 -0.90 -7.23
CA HIS A 118 6.35 -1.24 -8.42
C HIS A 118 5.41 -1.77 -9.51
N LEU A 119 5.34 -1.04 -10.62
CA LEU A 119 4.67 -1.48 -11.85
C LEU A 119 5.70 -1.65 -12.96
N ALA A 120 5.70 -2.79 -13.65
CA ALA A 120 6.56 -3.03 -14.81
C ALA A 120 5.80 -3.73 -15.93
N SER A 121 6.04 -3.34 -17.18
CA SER A 121 5.54 -3.99 -18.38
C SER A 121 6.46 -5.10 -18.88
N HIS A 122 5.93 -5.98 -19.73
CA HIS A 122 6.70 -7.08 -20.34
C HIS A 122 7.87 -6.62 -21.22
N ASP A 123 7.82 -5.40 -21.76
CA ASP A 123 8.89 -4.82 -22.57
C ASP A 123 9.93 -4.03 -21.74
N GLY A 124 9.95 -4.25 -20.42
CA GLY A 124 10.98 -3.75 -19.51
C GLY A 124 10.79 -2.32 -19.03
N ARG A 125 9.69 -1.63 -19.39
CA ARG A 125 9.40 -0.31 -18.80
C ARG A 125 8.88 -0.50 -17.38
N ALA A 126 9.52 0.14 -16.43
CA ALA A 126 9.13 0.08 -15.03
C ALA A 126 8.95 1.48 -14.42
N CYS A 127 8.15 1.53 -13.36
CA CYS A 127 8.03 2.66 -12.47
C CYS A 127 7.96 2.13 -11.03
N VAL A 128 8.88 2.61 -10.19
CA VAL A 128 8.84 2.41 -8.75
C VAL A 128 8.52 3.74 -8.11
N ARG A 129 7.60 3.75 -7.14
CA ARG A 129 7.31 4.94 -6.35
C ARG A 129 7.25 4.55 -4.88
N GLU A 130 7.85 5.40 -4.07
CA GLU A 130 8.01 5.22 -2.64
C GLU A 130 7.42 6.41 -1.90
N ARG A 131 6.84 6.14 -0.75
CA ARG A 131 6.36 7.19 0.16
C ARG A 131 6.44 6.70 1.60
N THR A 132 7.03 7.54 2.44
CA THR A 132 7.11 7.33 3.89
C THR A 132 6.03 8.14 4.58
N GLU A 133 5.35 7.53 5.54
CA GLU A 133 4.32 8.16 6.37
C GLU A 133 4.34 7.51 7.76
N HIS A 134 3.42 7.91 8.65
CA HIS A 134 3.34 7.42 10.01
C HIS A 134 2.01 6.73 10.32
N CYS A 135 2.05 5.62 11.06
CA CYS A 135 0.87 4.91 11.53
C CYS A 135 1.10 4.23 12.88
N VAL A 136 0.01 3.82 13.52
CA VAL A 136 0.05 2.98 14.71
C VAL A 136 -0.72 1.70 14.42
N PRO A 137 -0.35 0.56 15.04
CA PRO A 137 -1.12 -0.67 14.97
C PRO A 137 -2.54 -0.44 15.48
N HIS A 138 -3.53 -1.02 14.80
CA HIS A 138 -4.94 -0.75 15.13
C HIS A 138 -5.35 -1.29 16.52
N GLU A 139 -4.69 -2.34 17.02
CA GLU A 139 -4.91 -2.88 18.37
C GLU A 139 -4.49 -1.90 19.47
N GLU A 140 -3.56 -0.98 19.17
CA GLU A 140 -3.09 0.04 20.12
C GLU A 140 -4.00 1.28 20.15
N PHE A 141 -4.97 1.34 19.23
CA PHE A 141 -6.15 2.18 19.39
C PHE A 141 -7.10 1.53 20.40
N GLY A 142 -6.68 1.49 21.67
CA GLY A 142 -7.57 1.15 22.77
C GLY A 142 -8.81 2.06 22.69
N SER A 143 -9.99 1.45 22.60
CA SER A 143 -11.27 2.15 22.66
C SER A 143 -11.23 3.19 23.80
N PRO A 144 -11.39 4.49 23.52
CA PRO A 144 -11.54 5.49 24.58
C PRO A 144 -12.84 5.29 25.38
N TRP A 145 -13.71 4.36 24.97
CA TRP A 145 -15.05 4.16 25.52
C TRP A 145 -15.14 3.05 26.58
N HIS A 146 -14.02 2.40 26.92
CA HIS A 146 -13.98 1.35 27.95
C HIS A 146 -12.76 1.50 28.89
N ARG A 147 -12.65 2.63 29.58
CA ARG A 147 -11.94 2.73 30.86
C ARG A 147 -12.75 3.55 31.84
#